data_AF-A0A2Z6MMD8-F1
#
_entry.id   AF-A0A2Z6MMD8-F1
#
_cell.length_a   1.000
_cell.length_b   1.000
_cell.length_c   1.000
_cell.angle_alpha   90.00
_cell.angle_beta   90.00
_cell.angle_gamma   90.00
#
_symmetry.space_group_name_H-M   'P 1'
#
loop_
_entity.id
_entity.type
_entity.pdbx_description
1 polymer ?
#
loop_
_entity_poly.entity_id
_entity_poly.type
_entity_poly.pdbx_seq_one_letter_code
_entity_poly.pdbx_strand_id
1 'polypeptide(L)'
;MALSKKSRTAAAVAADQREDMISNLPDGVLNHIMSFLPTKTTVSTARLSTRWRHLWKDISVLNFSDDSHEYNHQHSERFKSFAVMVNSVIALLHNPREVRKMTLECAHSLLDDKFREYSVDTWVRAVIGPHLEELNLIFSFSDDASDFNLPQTLFTSTNLVSLR
;
A
#
# COMPACT_ATOMS: atom_id res chain seq x y z
N MET A 1 -34.72 -24.65 53.49
CA MET A 1 -35.41 -24.40 52.20
C MET A 1 -34.49 -23.55 51.34
N ALA A 2 -33.95 -24.13 50.28
CA ALA A 2 -32.92 -23.54 49.42
C ALA A 2 -33.51 -22.58 48.37
N LEU A 3 -32.60 -21.84 47.73
CA LEU A 3 -32.55 -21.34 46.34
C LEU A 3 -32.38 -19.81 46.28
N SER A 4 -31.15 -19.34 46.04
CA SER A 4 -30.53 -19.19 44.72
C SER A 4 -30.72 -17.77 44.16
N LYS A 5 -29.75 -16.91 44.48
CA LYS A 5 -29.47 -15.68 43.72
C LYS A 5 -28.02 -15.71 43.24
N LYS A 6 -27.67 -16.77 42.50
CA LYS A 6 -26.41 -16.89 41.76
C LYS A 6 -26.74 -17.45 40.38
N SER A 7 -27.28 -16.63 39.48
CA SER A 7 -27.26 -16.92 38.03
C SER A 7 -27.96 -15.79 37.27
N ARG A 8 -27.22 -14.74 36.93
CA ARG A 8 -27.60 -13.83 35.83
C ARG A 8 -26.42 -13.05 35.26
N THR A 9 -25.32 -12.93 36.02
CA THR A 9 -24.12 -12.20 35.61
C THR A 9 -23.05 -13.03 34.89
N ALA A 10 -23.06 -14.37 34.97
CA ALA A 10 -22.07 -15.19 34.26
C ALA A 10 -22.49 -15.53 32.81
N ALA A 11 -23.79 -15.71 32.55
CA ALA A 11 -24.29 -16.13 31.25
C ALA A 11 -24.30 -15.01 30.20
N ALA A 12 -24.41 -13.75 30.63
CA ALA A 12 -24.35 -12.59 29.72
C ALA A 12 -22.92 -12.17 29.35
N VAL A 13 -21.91 -12.64 30.08
CA VAL A 13 -20.47 -12.38 29.80
C VAL A 13 -19.89 -13.46 28.87
N ALA A 14 -20.58 -14.59 28.71
CA ALA A 14 -20.16 -15.70 27.85
C ALA A 14 -20.60 -15.56 26.38
N ALA A 15 -21.40 -14.54 26.05
CA ALA A 15 -22.04 -14.40 24.74
C ALA A 15 -21.56 -13.16 23.97
N ASP A 16 -20.25 -12.84 24.01
CA ASP A 16 -19.60 -12.03 22.96
C ASP A 16 -18.06 -12.16 22.98
N GLN A 17 -17.53 -13.34 23.27
CA GLN A 17 -16.12 -13.63 23.01
C GLN A 17 -15.99 -14.24 21.62
N ARG A 18 -16.34 -13.48 20.57
CA ARG A 18 -15.74 -13.73 19.27
C ARG A 18 -14.29 -13.26 19.39
N GLU A 19 -13.47 -14.15 19.91
CA GLU A 19 -12.03 -13.94 20.00
C GLU A 19 -11.55 -13.49 18.62
N ASP A 20 -10.92 -12.31 18.53
CA ASP A 20 -10.46 -11.75 17.25
C ASP A 20 -9.31 -12.62 16.73
N MET A 21 -9.68 -13.64 15.96
CA MET A 21 -8.77 -14.64 15.42
C MET A 21 -7.69 -14.02 14.55
N ILE A 22 -8.00 -12.90 13.88
CA ILE A 22 -7.03 -12.19 13.05
C ILE A 22 -6.02 -11.49 13.94
N SER A 23 -6.46 -10.82 15.00
CA SER A 23 -5.55 -10.20 15.97
C SER A 23 -4.68 -11.20 16.75
N ASN A 24 -5.03 -12.49 16.76
CA ASN A 24 -4.24 -13.56 17.39
C ASN A 24 -3.16 -14.18 16.47
N LEU A 25 -3.15 -13.87 15.17
CA LEU A 25 -2.13 -14.39 14.25
C LEU A 25 -0.75 -13.81 14.57
N PRO A 26 0.38 -14.51 14.32
CA PRO A 26 1.73 -13.94 14.47
C PRO A 26 2.00 -12.77 13.51
N ASP A 27 2.92 -11.87 13.88
CA ASP A 27 3.23 -10.65 13.09
C ASP A 27 3.65 -10.98 11.66
N GLY A 28 4.46 -12.02 11.49
CA GLY A 28 4.88 -12.48 10.16
C GLY A 28 3.71 -12.90 9.27
N VAL A 29 2.65 -13.48 9.83
CA VAL A 29 1.44 -13.85 9.08
C VAL A 29 0.63 -12.62 8.73
N LEU A 30 0.51 -11.66 9.65
CA LEU A 30 -0.16 -10.38 9.38
C LEU A 30 0.54 -9.60 8.27
N ASN A 31 1.87 -9.51 8.31
CA ASN A 31 2.68 -8.91 7.25
C ASN A 31 2.47 -9.63 5.91
N HIS A 32 2.42 -10.96 5.93
CA HIS A 32 2.15 -11.74 4.74
C HIS A 32 0.74 -11.46 4.18
N ILE A 33 -0.28 -11.39 5.02
CA ILE A 33 -1.64 -11.00 4.59
C ILE A 33 -1.63 -9.61 3.97
N MET A 34 -1.02 -8.62 4.64
CA MET A 34 -0.92 -7.25 4.13
C MET A 34 -0.18 -7.16 2.79
N SER A 35 0.79 -8.06 2.54
CA SER A 35 1.53 -8.11 1.27
C SER A 35 0.66 -8.50 0.06
N PHE A 36 -0.52 -9.09 0.28
CA PHE A 36 -1.48 -9.40 -0.77
C PHE A 36 -2.53 -8.31 -1.00
N LEU A 37 -2.61 -7.33 -0.11
CA LEU A 37 -3.62 -6.29 -0.17
C LEU A 37 -3.12 -5.08 -0.97
N PRO A 38 -4.01 -4.35 -1.66
CA PRO A 38 -3.69 -3.01 -2.15
C PRO A 38 -3.24 -2.12 -1.00
N THR A 39 -2.23 -1.29 -1.20
CA THR A 39 -1.63 -0.46 -0.13
C THR A 39 -2.67 0.42 0.56
N LYS A 40 -3.61 0.99 -0.22
CA LYS A 40 -4.75 1.79 0.27
C LYS A 40 -5.60 0.99 1.28
N THR A 41 -5.85 -0.29 1.00
CA THR A 41 -6.59 -1.19 1.88
C THR A 41 -5.77 -1.54 3.11
N THR A 42 -4.47 -1.80 2.97
CA THR A 42 -3.54 -2.05 4.09
C THR A 42 -3.52 -0.88 5.08
N VAL A 43 -3.35 0.35 4.61
CA VAL A 43 -3.34 1.55 5.47
C VAL A 43 -4.72 1.77 6.13
N SER A 44 -5.80 1.49 5.40
CA SER A 44 -7.16 1.66 5.91
C SER A 44 -7.49 0.63 6.99
N THR A 45 -7.13 -0.63 6.78
CA THR A 45 -7.31 -1.73 7.75
C THR A 45 -6.41 -1.55 8.99
N ALA A 46 -5.25 -0.93 8.83
CA ALA A 46 -4.37 -0.56 9.94
C ALA A 46 -5.02 0.40 10.95
N ARG A 47 -6.13 1.08 10.61
CA ARG A 47 -6.89 1.91 11.56
C ARG A 47 -7.73 1.09 12.54
N LEU A 48 -8.05 -0.16 12.20
CA LEU A 48 -8.97 -1.02 12.95
C LEU A 48 -8.27 -1.80 14.07
N SER A 49 -6.96 -1.97 14.00
CA SER A 49 -6.17 -2.68 15.00
C SER A 49 -4.90 -1.91 15.33
N THR A 50 -4.63 -1.71 16.63
CA THR A 50 -3.40 -1.06 17.10
C THR A 50 -2.16 -1.81 16.60
N ARG A 51 -2.23 -3.14 16.53
CA ARG A 51 -1.14 -3.99 16.05
C ARG A 51 -0.88 -3.81 14.56
N TRP A 52 -1.95 -3.84 13.75
CA TRP A 52 -1.84 -3.58 12.31
C TRP A 52 -1.31 -2.18 12.02
N ARG A 53 -1.67 -1.18 12.84
CA ARG A 53 -1.15 0.20 12.77
C ARG A 53 0.36 0.31 12.91
N HIS A 54 1.00 -0.61 13.64
CA HIS A 54 2.44 -0.64 13.79
C HIS A 54 3.09 -1.41 12.64
N LEU A 55 2.53 -2.58 12.30
CA LEU A 55 3.10 -3.48 11.31
C LEU A 55 3.05 -2.97 9.87
N TRP A 56 2.01 -2.23 9.49
CA TRP A 56 1.90 -1.79 8.08
C TRP A 56 3.05 -0.89 7.63
N LYS A 57 3.77 -0.25 8.57
CA LYS A 57 4.93 0.60 8.27
C LYS A 57 6.18 -0.19 7.90
N ASP A 58 6.17 -1.50 8.13
CA ASP A 58 7.26 -2.44 7.84
C ASP A 58 6.91 -3.38 6.66
N ILE A 59 5.89 -3.05 5.88
CA ILE A 59 5.51 -3.86 4.71
C ILE A 59 6.59 -3.81 3.64
N SER A 60 6.84 -4.96 3.03
CA SER A 60 7.81 -5.11 1.94
C SER A 60 7.18 -5.12 0.56
N VAL A 61 5.85 -5.07 0.46
CA VAL A 61 5.11 -5.06 -0.80
C VAL A 61 4.20 -3.85 -0.85
N LEU A 62 4.35 -3.05 -1.90
CA LEU A 62 3.54 -1.89 -2.19
C LEU A 62 2.77 -2.12 -3.49
N ASN A 63 1.46 -1.93 -3.45
CA ASN A 63 0.58 -1.97 -4.61
C ASN A 63 -0.29 -0.71 -4.63
N PHE A 64 0.07 0.21 -5.53
CA PHE A 64 -0.65 1.45 -5.76
C PHE A 64 -1.36 1.37 -7.12
N SER A 65 -2.67 1.57 -7.09
CA SER A 65 -3.51 1.68 -8.27
C SER A 65 -4.27 3.00 -8.20
N ASP A 66 -4.19 3.79 -9.27
CA ASP A 66 -5.06 4.92 -9.48
C ASP A 66 -6.40 4.43 -10.04
N ASP A 67 -7.44 4.46 -9.21
CA ASP A 67 -8.81 4.03 -9.58
C ASP A 67 -9.48 4.98 -10.62
N SER A 68 -8.71 5.86 -11.28
CA SER A 68 -9.19 6.91 -12.17
C SER A 68 -9.54 6.39 -13.58
N HIS A 69 -10.48 5.47 -13.68
CA HIS A 69 -10.90 4.86 -14.95
C HIS A 69 -11.69 5.78 -15.91
N GLU A 70 -11.76 7.09 -15.66
CA GLU A 70 -12.59 8.01 -16.46
C GLU A 70 -11.76 9.17 -17.05
N TYR A 71 -11.81 9.30 -18.37
CA TYR A 71 -11.40 10.48 -19.12
C TYR A 71 -12.36 11.65 -18.83
N ASN A 72 -12.31 12.21 -17.62
CA ASN A 72 -13.05 13.40 -17.27
C ASN A 72 -12.08 14.54 -16.88
N HIS A 73 -12.56 15.78 -16.96
CA HIS A 73 -11.76 16.97 -16.66
C HIS A 73 -11.18 17.04 -15.23
N GLN A 74 -11.55 16.11 -14.33
CA GLN A 74 -11.04 16.03 -12.96
C GLN A 74 -9.82 15.11 -12.83
N HIS A 75 -9.32 14.52 -13.92
CA HIS A 75 -8.17 13.61 -13.90
C HIS A 75 -6.95 14.20 -13.17
N SER A 76 -6.61 15.47 -13.43
CA SER A 76 -5.47 16.14 -12.76
C SER A 76 -5.64 16.17 -11.23
N GLU A 77 -6.84 16.48 -10.73
CA GLU A 77 -7.13 16.53 -9.29
C GLU A 77 -7.17 15.14 -8.65
N ARG A 78 -7.66 14.13 -9.39
CA ARG A 78 -7.61 12.72 -8.95
C ARG A 78 -6.17 12.23 -8.83
N PHE A 79 -5.32 12.52 -9.83
CA PHE A 79 -3.91 12.18 -9.75
C PHE A 79 -3.21 12.90 -8.60
N LYS A 80 -3.48 14.20 -8.37
CA LYS A 80 -2.92 14.91 -7.20
C LYS A 80 -3.31 14.25 -5.88
N SER A 81 -4.57 13.83 -5.75
CA SER A 81 -5.05 13.11 -4.56
C SER A 81 -4.36 11.75 -4.38
N PHE A 82 -4.19 11.01 -5.48
CA PHE A 82 -3.42 9.78 -5.51
C PHE A 82 -1.96 10.02 -5.11
N ALA A 83 -1.31 11.04 -5.68
CA ALA A 83 0.07 11.39 -5.40
C ALA A 83 0.28 11.77 -3.92
N VAL A 84 -0.65 12.53 -3.33
CA VAL A 84 -0.64 12.82 -1.89
C VAL A 84 -0.71 11.55 -1.06
N MET A 85 -1.54 10.58 -1.47
CA MET A 85 -1.65 9.29 -0.79
C MET A 85 -0.35 8.47 -0.88
N VAL A 86 0.23 8.34 -2.08
CA VAL A 86 1.51 7.62 -2.28
C VAL A 86 2.64 8.29 -1.49
N ASN A 87 2.77 9.61 -1.56
CA ASN A 87 3.75 10.38 -0.79
C ASN A 87 3.60 10.15 0.71
N SER A 88 2.36 10.18 1.21
CA SER A 88 2.07 9.96 2.63
C SER A 88 2.46 8.55 3.08
N VAL A 89 2.18 7.54 2.26
CA VAL A 89 2.56 6.16 2.56
C VAL A 89 4.08 6.02 2.61
N ILE A 90 4.79 6.43 1.56
CA ILE A 90 6.25 6.30 1.48
C ILE A 90 6.92 7.04 2.65
N ALA A 91 6.43 8.22 3.03
CA ALA A 91 6.96 8.99 4.15
C ALA A 91 6.71 8.34 5.52
N LEU A 92 5.72 7.46 5.63
CA LEU A 92 5.34 6.78 6.88
C LEU A 92 5.98 5.40 7.06
N LEU A 93 6.51 4.80 5.98
CA LEU A 93 7.28 3.56 6.08
C LEU A 93 8.53 3.77 6.93
N HIS A 94 8.86 2.80 7.78
CA HIS A 94 10.07 2.88 8.60
C HIS A 94 11.34 2.77 7.74
N ASN A 95 11.31 1.91 6.72
CA ASN A 95 12.43 1.77 5.78
C ASN A 95 11.92 1.46 4.36
N PRO A 96 11.72 2.49 3.51
CA PRO A 96 11.33 2.31 2.11
C PRO A 96 12.30 1.45 1.29
N ARG A 97 13.57 1.31 1.71
CA ARG A 97 14.58 0.53 0.98
C ARG A 97 14.51 -0.98 1.23
N GLU A 98 13.67 -1.42 2.19
CA GLU A 98 13.33 -2.84 2.43
C GLU A 98 12.17 -3.31 1.56
N VAL A 99 11.59 -2.41 0.76
CA VAL A 99 10.54 -2.78 -0.19
C VAL A 99 11.13 -3.76 -1.21
N ARG A 100 10.54 -4.96 -1.25
CA ARG A 100 10.88 -6.03 -2.18
C ARG A 100 10.10 -5.94 -3.46
N LYS A 101 8.87 -5.48 -3.39
CA LYS A 101 7.99 -5.34 -4.56
C LYS A 101 7.23 -4.03 -4.54
N MET A 102 7.27 -3.31 -5.65
CA MET A 102 6.39 -2.17 -5.89
C MET A 102 5.66 -2.35 -7.21
N THR A 103 4.34 -2.23 -7.17
CA THR A 103 3.49 -2.08 -8.35
C THR A 103 2.84 -0.71 -8.31
N LEU A 104 2.99 0.03 -9.41
CA LEU A 104 2.43 1.36 -9.58
C LEU A 104 1.64 1.38 -10.88
N GLU A 105 0.33 1.49 -10.75
CA GLU A 105 -0.60 1.70 -11.85
C GLU A 105 -1.16 3.12 -11.76
N CYS A 106 -0.91 3.93 -12.78
CA CYS A 106 -1.50 5.27 -12.87
C CYS A 106 -1.85 5.67 -14.30
N ALA A 107 -2.98 6.35 -14.45
CA ALA A 107 -3.50 6.77 -15.74
C ALA A 107 -2.78 8.04 -16.28
N HIS A 108 -2.74 8.19 -17.60
CA HIS A 108 -2.16 9.34 -18.27
C HIS A 108 -3.16 10.50 -18.31
N SER A 109 -2.71 11.71 -17.99
CA SER A 109 -3.51 12.93 -18.21
C SER A 109 -3.17 13.57 -19.54
N LEU A 110 -4.15 14.22 -20.17
CA LEU A 110 -3.97 14.98 -21.40
C LEU A 110 -3.32 16.37 -21.17
N LEU A 111 -3.13 16.80 -19.91
CA LEU A 111 -2.62 18.13 -19.53
C LEU A 111 -1.57 18.03 -18.40
N ASP A 112 -0.43 18.69 -18.61
CA ASP A 112 0.73 18.85 -17.70
C ASP A 112 1.26 17.55 -17.05
N ASP A 113 1.97 16.77 -17.87
CA ASP A 113 2.55 15.47 -17.48
C ASP A 113 3.78 15.59 -16.55
N LYS A 114 4.41 16.77 -16.46
CA LYS A 114 5.66 16.93 -15.70
C LYS A 114 5.49 16.62 -14.22
N PHE A 115 4.40 17.07 -13.60
CA PHE A 115 4.15 16.79 -12.19
C PHE A 115 4.06 15.28 -11.92
N ARG A 116 3.41 14.53 -12.83
CA ARG A 116 3.30 13.08 -12.74
C ARG A 116 4.67 12.42 -12.91
N GLU A 117 5.41 12.80 -13.95
CA GLU A 117 6.77 12.31 -14.19
C GLU A 117 7.67 12.49 -12.95
N TYR A 118 7.73 13.69 -12.38
CA TYR A 118 8.50 13.96 -11.16
C TYR A 118 8.01 13.16 -9.96
N SER A 119 6.69 12.99 -9.82
CA SER A 119 6.10 12.22 -8.73
C SER A 119 6.50 10.75 -8.83
N VAL A 120 6.36 10.15 -10.02
CA VAL A 120 6.73 8.75 -10.28
C VAL A 120 8.23 8.54 -10.09
N ASP A 121 9.09 9.40 -10.66
CA ASP A 121 10.54 9.33 -10.46
C ASP A 121 10.90 9.39 -8.96
N THR A 122 10.25 10.28 -8.20
CA THR A 122 10.45 10.39 -6.74
C THR A 122 10.08 9.08 -6.03
N TRP A 123 8.94 8.49 -6.35
CA TRP A 123 8.47 7.25 -5.71
C TRP A 123 9.37 6.06 -6.03
N VAL A 124 9.76 5.93 -7.30
CA VAL A 124 10.69 4.89 -7.74
C VAL A 124 12.03 5.04 -7.02
N ARG A 125 12.59 6.25 -6.95
CA ARG A 125 13.85 6.50 -6.21
C ARG A 125 13.74 6.21 -4.72
N ALA A 126 12.58 6.43 -4.11
CA ALA A 126 12.39 6.16 -2.69
C ALA A 126 12.51 4.67 -2.35
N VAL A 127 12.05 3.78 -3.25
CA VAL A 127 12.07 2.33 -3.03
C VAL A 127 13.27 1.62 -3.67
N ILE A 128 14.03 2.29 -4.54
CA ILE A 128 15.29 1.74 -5.05
C ILE A 128 16.22 1.46 -3.86
N GLY A 129 16.46 0.18 -3.64
CA GLY A 129 17.25 -0.32 -2.53
C GLY A 129 17.82 -1.69 -2.84
N PRO A 130 18.71 -2.20 -1.98
CA PRO A 130 19.33 -3.50 -2.17
C PRO A 130 18.31 -4.64 -2.14
N HIS A 131 17.11 -4.45 -1.58
CA HIS A 131 16.11 -5.51 -1.45
C HIS A 131 15.03 -5.50 -2.52
N LEU A 132 15.03 -4.52 -3.44
CA LEU A 132 14.02 -4.43 -4.48
C LEU A 132 14.19 -5.56 -5.51
N GLU A 133 13.20 -6.44 -5.58
CA GLU A 133 13.15 -7.62 -6.44
C GLU A 133 12.23 -7.42 -7.64
N GLU A 134 11.10 -6.76 -7.45
CA GLU A 134 10.08 -6.56 -8.48
C GLU A 134 9.62 -5.10 -8.54
N LEU A 135 9.76 -4.48 -9.71
CA LEU A 135 9.18 -3.18 -10.00
C LEU A 135 8.28 -3.30 -11.23
N ASN A 136 6.99 -3.00 -11.07
CA ASN A 136 6.02 -3.00 -12.15
C ASN A 136 5.41 -1.60 -12.28
N LEU A 137 5.56 -0.99 -13.46
CA LEU A 137 5.07 0.34 -13.78
C LEU A 137 4.06 0.23 -14.92
N ILE A 138 2.79 0.45 -14.60
CA ILE A 138 1.68 0.31 -15.54
C ILE A 138 1.13 1.71 -15.84
N PHE A 139 1.41 2.19 -17.05
CA PHE A 139 0.92 3.49 -17.53
C PHE A 139 -0.05 3.27 -18.69
N SER A 140 -1.29 3.75 -18.57
CA SER A 140 -2.26 3.69 -19.66
C SER A 140 -2.05 4.87 -20.62
N PHE A 141 -1.40 4.63 -21.76
CA PHE A 141 -0.98 5.67 -22.72
C PHE A 141 -2.12 6.46 -23.37
N SER A 142 -1.87 7.75 -23.61
CA SER A 142 -2.32 8.43 -24.84
C SER A 142 -1.17 8.43 -25.84
N ASP A 143 -1.47 8.42 -27.14
CA ASP A 143 -0.58 8.18 -28.30
C ASP A 143 0.73 9.01 -28.39
N ASP A 144 0.90 10.01 -27.53
CA ASP A 144 2.12 10.81 -27.43
C ASP A 144 3.07 10.16 -26.41
N ALA A 145 4.06 9.42 -26.93
CA ALA A 145 5.14 8.84 -26.16
C ALA A 145 5.99 9.94 -25.48
N SER A 146 5.63 10.32 -24.25
CA SER A 146 6.59 10.94 -23.34
C SER A 146 7.55 9.86 -22.84
N ASP A 147 8.83 10.00 -23.19
CA ASP A 147 9.91 9.11 -22.77
C ASP A 147 10.16 9.26 -21.25
N PHE A 148 9.32 8.65 -20.42
CA PHE A 148 9.60 8.51 -19.00
C PHE A 148 10.91 7.73 -18.85
N ASN A 149 11.95 8.43 -18.37
CA ASN A 149 13.27 7.83 -18.19
C ASN A 149 13.39 7.28 -16.76
N LEU A 150 13.55 5.96 -16.66
CA LEU A 150 13.83 5.32 -15.37
C LEU A 150 15.16 5.82 -14.79
N PRO A 151 15.25 6.00 -13.46
CA PRO A 151 16.52 6.31 -12.80
C PRO A 151 17.60 5.30 -13.20
N GLN A 152 18.78 5.76 -13.62
CA GLN A 152 19.88 4.85 -14.00
C GLN A 152 20.31 3.92 -12.85
N THR A 153 20.08 4.34 -11.61
CA THR A 153 20.33 3.56 -10.38
C THR A 153 19.52 2.26 -10.31
N LEU A 154 18.41 2.17 -11.03
CA LEU A 154 17.59 0.95 -11.12
C LEU A 154 18.34 -0.17 -11.84
N PHE A 155 19.09 0.17 -12.90
CA PHE A 155 19.91 -0.77 -13.67
C PHE A 155 21.17 -1.24 -12.91
N THR A 156 21.49 -0.58 -11.79
CA THR A 156 22.58 -1.01 -10.90
C THR A 156 22.10 -1.87 -9.73
N SER A 157 20.79 -2.13 -9.61
CA SER A 157 20.26 -3.00 -8.55
C SER A 157 20.69 -4.44 -8.78
N THR A 158 21.31 -5.06 -7.76
CA THR A 158 21.78 -6.45 -7.84
C THR A 158 20.69 -7.48 -7.64
N ASN A 159 19.57 -7.11 -6.99
CA ASN A 159 18.51 -8.03 -6.60
C ASN A 159 17.24 -7.87 -7.44
N LEU A 160 17.21 -6.94 -8.40
CA LEU A 160 16.06 -6.75 -9.28
C LEU A 160 15.93 -7.95 -10.23
N VAL A 161 14.85 -8.70 -10.07
CA VAL A 161 14.53 -9.88 -10.88
C VAL A 161 13.55 -9.54 -12.00
N SER A 162 12.62 -8.61 -11.76
CA SER A 162 11.61 -8.23 -12.75
C SER A 162 11.44 -6.70 -12.81
N LEU A 163 11.51 -6.16 -14.01
CA LEU A 163 11.14 -4.81 -14.39
C LEU A 163 10.09 -4.91 -15.49
N ARG A 164 8.87 -4.41 -15.26
CA ARG A 164 7.76 -4.45 -16.22
C ARG A 164 7.13 -3.09 -16.40
#